data_AF-A0A318GY46-F1
#
_entry.id   AF-A0A318GY46-F1
#
_cell.length_a   1.000
_cell.length_b   1.000
_cell.length_c   1.000
_cell.angle_alpha   90.00
_cell.angle_beta   90.00
_cell.angle_gamma   90.00
#
_symmetry.space_group_name_H-M   'P 1'
#
loop_
_entity.id
_entity.type
_entity.pdbx_description
1 polymer ?
#
loop_
_entity_poly.entity_id
_entity_poly.type
_entity_poly.pdbx_seq_one_letter_code
_entity_poly.pdbx_strand_id
1 'polypeptide(L)' 'GGIKVDNIRRVADAGADTFVAGSAIFNAPDYQAVIESMRGELAR' A
#
# COMPACT_ATOMS: atom_id res chain seq x y z
N GLY A 1 9.97 6.11 -0.91
CA GLY A 1 10.02 4.81 -0.19
C GLY A 1 9.25 4.93 1.12
N GLY A 2 8.72 3.83 1.64
CA GLY A 2 7.86 3.85 2.84
C GLY A 2 6.35 3.82 2.56
N ILE A 3 5.93 3.28 1.40
CA ILE A 3 4.51 3.08 1.09
C ILE A 3 3.89 2.10 2.10
N LYS A 4 2.77 2.49 2.69
CA LYS A 4 1.99 1.73 3.67
C LYS A 4 0.50 1.90 3.38
N VAL A 5 -0.33 1.08 4.00
CA VAL A 5 -1.81 1.17 3.90
C VAL A 5 -2.29 2.58 4.25
N ASP A 6 -1.72 3.21 5.28
CA ASP A 6 -2.12 4.54 5.76
C ASP A 6 -1.84 5.73 4.82
N ASN A 7 -1.00 5.54 3.79
CA ASN A 7 -0.53 6.64 2.95
C ASN A 7 -0.65 6.38 1.45
N ILE A 8 -0.88 5.13 1.04
CA ILE A 8 -0.92 4.75 -0.37
C ILE A 8 -1.97 5.54 -1.15
N ARG A 9 -3.13 5.83 -0.54
CA ARG A 9 -4.18 6.62 -1.19
C ARG A 9 -3.73 8.06 -1.45
N ARG A 10 -3.18 8.73 -0.45
CA ARG A 10 -2.68 10.11 -0.60
C ARG A 10 -1.59 10.22 -1.67
N VAL A 11 -0.76 9.18 -1.81
CA VAL A 11 0.28 9.13 -2.86
C VAL A 11 -0.36 8.88 -4.24
N ALA A 12 -1.40 8.07 -4.32
CA ALA A 12 -2.20 7.89 -5.53
C ALA A 12 -2.91 9.21 -5.95
N ASP A 13 -3.51 9.93 -5.00
CA ASP A 13 -4.16 11.22 -5.23
C ASP A 13 -3.16 12.29 -5.74
N ALA A 14 -1.87 12.15 -5.39
CA ALA A 14 -0.79 12.97 -5.90
C ALA A 14 -0.34 12.59 -7.33
N GLY A 15 -0.97 11.59 -7.95
CA GLY A 15 -0.73 11.17 -9.33
C GLY A 15 0.20 9.96 -9.50
N ALA A 16 0.57 9.27 -8.42
CA ALA A 16 1.35 8.04 -8.55
C ALA A 16 0.48 6.88 -9.04
N ASP A 17 0.97 6.12 -10.02
CA ASP A 17 0.34 4.91 -10.55
C ASP A 17 1.05 3.62 -10.15
N THR A 18 2.30 3.74 -9.66
CA THR A 18 3.19 2.62 -9.36
C THR A 18 3.72 2.73 -7.94
N PHE A 19 3.58 1.65 -7.16
CA PHE A 19 3.92 1.64 -5.73
C PHE A 19 4.90 0.50 -5.41
N VAL A 20 5.94 0.83 -4.64
CA VAL A 20 6.89 -0.15 -4.10
C VAL A 20 6.75 -0.18 -2.58
N ALA A 21 6.23 -1.29 -2.07
CA ALA A 21 6.05 -1.56 -0.64
C ALA A 21 6.98 -2.69 -0.19
N GLY A 22 7.97 -2.35 0.63
CA GLY A 22 8.93 -3.30 1.20
C GLY A 22 8.49 -3.76 2.59
N SER A 23 9.01 -3.12 3.63
CA SER A 23 8.76 -3.47 5.05
C SER A 23 7.28 -3.52 5.43
N ALA A 24 6.42 -2.76 4.75
CA ALA A 24 4.98 -2.82 4.97
C ALA A 24 4.39 -4.22 4.68
N ILE A 25 4.93 -4.95 3.71
CA ILE A 25 4.51 -6.31 3.35
C ILE A 25 5.37 -7.32 4.11
N PHE A 26 6.70 -7.24 3.99
CA PHE A 26 7.60 -8.30 4.49
C PHE A 26 7.69 -8.41 6.02
N ASN A 27 7.26 -7.39 6.77
CA ASN A 27 7.20 -7.48 8.23
C ASN A 27 5.82 -7.95 8.74
N ALA A 28 4.86 -8.17 7.86
CA ALA A 28 3.53 -8.62 8.25
C ALA A 28 3.47 -10.15 8.37
N PRO A 29 2.70 -10.70 9.31
CA PRO A 29 2.52 -12.16 9.41
C PRO A 29 1.66 -12.71 8.26
N ASP A 30 0.84 -11.85 7.63
CA ASP A 30 0.00 -12.17 6.48
C ASP A 30 0.21 -11.12 5.39
N TYR A 31 0.93 -11.52 4.33
CA TYR A 31 1.22 -10.63 3.20
C TYR A 31 -0.03 -10.35 2.36
N GLN A 32 -0.91 -11.35 2.23
CA GLN A 32 -2.13 -11.22 1.43
C GLN A 32 -3.04 -10.19 2.06
N ALA A 33 -3.26 -10.24 3.37
CA ALA A 33 -4.09 -9.27 4.08
C ALA A 33 -3.58 -7.82 3.90
N VAL A 34 -2.26 -7.61 3.92
CA VAL A 34 -1.68 -6.27 3.67
C VAL A 34 -1.89 -5.83 2.23
N ILE A 35 -1.66 -6.71 1.26
CA ILE A 35 -1.85 -6.40 -0.17
C ILE A 35 -3.32 -6.08 -0.46
N GLU A 36 -4.25 -6.85 0.11
CA GLU A 36 -5.69 -6.61 -0.01
C GLU A 36 -6.08 -5.26 0.61
N SER A 37 -5.54 -4.93 1.78
CA SER A 37 -5.74 -3.62 2.41
C SER A 37 -5.24 -2.48 1.52
N MET A 38 -4.03 -2.60 0.96
CA MET A 38 -3.48 -1.61 0.03
C MET A 38 -4.34 -1.44 -1.24
N ARG A 39 -4.79 -2.55 -1.83
CA ARG A 39 -5.70 -2.52 -2.99
C ARG A 39 -7.05 -1.92 -2.63
N GLY A 40 -7.56 -2.21 -1.43
CA GLY A 40 -8.79 -1.63 -0.90
C GLY A 40 -8.71 -0.11 -0.80
N GLU A 41 -7.61 0.46 -0.31
CA GLU A 41 -7.41 1.91 -0.28
C GLU A 41 -7.33 2.54 -1.67
N LEU A 42 -6.79 1.83 -2.67
CA LEU A 42 -6.72 2.30 -4.06
C LEU A 42 -8.06 2.22 -4.80
N ALA A 43 -8.95 1.32 -4.39
CA ALA A 43 -10.26 1.11 -5.01
C ALA A 43 -11.36 2.05 -4.49
N ARG A 44 -11.08 2.83 -3.45
CA ARG A 44 -11.98 3.87 -2.91
C ARG A 44 -11.94 5.14 -3.74
#